data_AF-A0A8H6KJL3-F1
#
_entry.id   AF-A0A8H6KJL3-F1
#
_cell.length_a   1.000
_cell.length_b   1.000
_cell.length_c   1.000
_cell.angle_alpha   90.00
_cell.angle_beta   90.00
_cell.angle_gamma   90.00
#
_symmetry.space_group_name_H-M   'P 1'
#
loop_
_entity.id
_entity.type
_entity.pdbx_description
1 polymer ?
#
loop_
_entity_poly.entity_id
_entity_poly.type
_entity_poly.pdbx_seq_one_letter_code
_entity_poly.pdbx_strand_id
1 'polypeptide(L)'
;MANITSRTALDLARRLEAEFTDLTDKAEVAWAIKSFNGLTPEEQILADDILLDLWVKNRLGRLIKMDQLEAAREKLWNLVFDNNWNTNCRVPLPGPVDDRAAACSIIKVGTLDRDAETPNKRKANGDMSPPPPHRCRGADVFIKVNINWTVEDLTFPLCDARGRNFIAFTKSPGLTWGQAKGDCTNKWDRAELRRLDRHNTSWLVYWTRQRLLSGLKSGLRGREIYIDDYIQDDDDPDANAHLPPGQLPQVPEDVPVDLGKLEYIRLCADV
;
A
#
# COMPACT_ATOMS: atom_id res chain seq x y z
N MET A 1 -18.11 -12.63 15.54
CA MET A 1 -16.89 -13.11 16.24
C MET A 1 -15.67 -12.71 15.43
N ALA A 2 -15.26 -11.43 15.52
CA ALA A 2 -14.09 -10.91 14.81
C ALA A 2 -13.49 -9.80 15.69
N ASN A 3 -12.47 -10.13 16.48
CA ASN A 3 -11.65 -9.16 17.22
C ASN A 3 -10.40 -9.76 17.91
N ILE A 4 -10.07 -11.04 17.65
CA ILE A 4 -8.97 -11.72 18.37
C ILE A 4 -7.65 -11.61 17.59
N THR A 5 -7.68 -11.66 16.26
CA THR A 5 -6.47 -11.60 15.39
C THR A 5 -5.83 -10.21 15.29
N SER A 6 -6.61 -9.12 15.38
CA SER A 6 -6.06 -7.75 15.32
C SER A 6 -5.30 -7.36 16.60
N ARG A 7 -5.73 -7.88 17.76
CA ARG A 7 -5.08 -7.60 19.05
C ARG A 7 -3.71 -8.26 19.17
N THR A 8 -3.57 -9.48 18.67
CA THR A 8 -2.31 -10.24 18.77
C THR A 8 -1.21 -9.65 17.88
N ALA A 9 -1.52 -9.20 16.67
CA ALA A 9 -0.53 -8.56 15.79
C ALA A 9 -0.03 -7.22 16.35
N LEU A 10 -0.94 -6.40 16.91
CA LEU A 10 -0.59 -5.11 17.50
C LEU A 10 0.24 -5.27 18.79
N ASP A 11 -0.09 -6.29 19.61
CA ASP A 11 0.67 -6.59 20.83
C ASP A 11 2.04 -7.22 20.52
N LEU A 12 2.15 -8.01 19.45
CA LEU A 12 3.43 -8.56 19.00
C LEU A 12 4.33 -7.47 18.40
N ALA A 13 3.76 -6.55 17.61
CA ALA A 13 4.46 -5.37 17.12
C ALA A 13 4.96 -4.48 18.28
N ARG A 14 4.13 -4.22 19.30
CA ARG A 14 4.56 -3.46 20.50
C ARG A 14 5.65 -4.16 21.31
N ARG A 15 5.61 -5.50 21.42
CA ARG A 15 6.63 -6.26 22.15
C ARG A 15 7.96 -6.24 21.40
N LEU A 16 7.94 -6.46 20.09
CA LEU A 16 9.12 -6.31 19.24
C LEU A 16 9.67 -4.88 19.28
N GLU A 17 8.79 -3.88 19.26
CA GLU A 17 9.16 -2.46 19.38
C GLU A 17 9.82 -2.16 20.73
N ALA A 18 9.26 -2.65 21.84
CA ALA A 18 9.84 -2.46 23.17
C ALA A 18 11.22 -3.13 23.33
N GLU A 19 11.39 -4.32 22.78
CA GLU A 19 12.64 -5.08 22.85
C GLU A 19 13.74 -4.43 21.98
N PHE A 20 13.40 -4.01 20.76
CA PHE A 20 14.32 -3.27 19.89
C PHE A 20 14.69 -1.89 20.45
N THR A 21 13.74 -1.18 21.08
CA THR A 21 13.98 0.16 21.63
C THR A 21 14.90 0.13 22.84
N ASP A 22 14.74 -0.86 23.75
CA ASP A 22 15.60 -0.97 24.93
C ASP A 22 17.06 -1.35 24.57
N LEU A 23 17.25 -2.15 23.51
CA LEU A 23 18.56 -2.47 22.96
C LEU A 23 19.19 -1.26 22.24
N THR A 24 18.39 -0.42 21.60
CA THR A 24 18.87 0.73 20.84
C THR A 24 19.07 2.01 21.67
N ASP A 25 18.56 2.13 22.89
CA ASP A 25 18.82 3.31 23.73
C ASP A 25 20.09 3.18 24.61
N LYS A 26 20.66 1.98 24.80
CA LYS A 26 21.71 1.72 25.81
C LYS A 26 23.17 1.71 25.36
N ALA A 27 23.47 1.64 24.06
CA ALA A 27 24.84 1.59 23.55
C ALA A 27 25.15 2.77 22.60
N GLU A 28 26.08 3.65 22.98
CA GLU A 28 26.57 4.71 22.10
C GLU A 28 27.43 4.11 20.98
N VAL A 29 27.09 4.41 19.72
CA VAL A 29 27.92 4.04 18.58
C VAL A 29 29.13 4.97 18.57
N ALA A 30 30.34 4.40 18.60
CA ALA A 30 31.58 5.16 18.76
C ALA A 30 31.88 6.20 17.64
N TRP A 31 31.23 6.07 16.48
CA TRP A 31 31.37 7.01 15.36
C TRP A 31 30.08 7.07 14.53
N ALA A 32 29.76 8.27 14.02
CA ALA A 32 28.51 8.51 13.30
C ALA A 32 28.63 8.19 11.80
N ILE A 33 27.82 7.26 11.30
CA ILE A 33 27.61 7.05 9.86
C ILE A 33 26.53 8.04 9.39
N LYS A 34 26.85 8.81 8.35
CA LYS A 34 26.01 9.94 7.86
C LYS A 34 25.59 9.83 6.40
N SER A 35 26.09 8.84 5.67
CA SER A 35 25.88 8.72 4.22
C SER A 35 26.15 7.31 3.74
N PHE A 36 25.62 6.95 2.57
CA PHE A 36 25.85 5.67 1.90
C PHE A 36 27.34 5.30 1.79
N ASN A 37 28.20 6.23 1.39
CA ASN A 37 29.65 6.01 1.27
C ASN A 37 30.38 5.70 2.60
N GLY A 38 29.71 5.92 3.73
CA GLY A 38 30.25 5.61 5.06
C GLY A 38 29.95 4.17 5.52
N LEU A 39 29.14 3.44 4.76
CA LEU A 39 28.76 2.06 5.03
C LEU A 39 29.79 1.08 4.45
N THR A 40 30.05 -0.02 5.15
CA THR A 40 30.77 -1.16 4.56
C THR A 40 29.90 -1.87 3.52
N PRO A 41 30.48 -2.66 2.60
CA PRO A 41 29.70 -3.45 1.65
C PRO A 41 28.64 -4.34 2.31
N GLU A 42 28.94 -4.91 3.49
CA GLU A 42 27.98 -5.74 4.26
C GLU A 42 26.85 -4.89 4.85
N GLU A 43 27.14 -3.68 5.33
CA GLU A 43 26.13 -2.76 5.83
C GLU A 43 25.24 -2.27 4.67
N GLN A 44 25.77 -2.12 3.45
CA GLN A 44 25.00 -1.67 2.30
C GLN A 44 23.90 -2.67 1.92
N ILE A 45 24.15 -3.98 2.04
CA ILE A 45 23.20 -5.04 1.65
C ILE A 45 22.21 -5.43 2.76
N LEU A 46 22.31 -4.83 3.95
CA LEU A 46 21.56 -5.22 5.16
C LEU A 46 20.03 -5.10 5.03
N ALA A 47 19.55 -4.33 4.05
CA ALA A 47 18.14 -4.14 3.76
C ALA A 47 17.72 -4.73 2.39
N ASP A 48 18.55 -5.53 1.74
CA ASP A 48 18.23 -6.07 0.41
C ASP A 48 17.00 -6.98 0.45
N ASP A 49 16.82 -7.79 1.49
CA ASP A 49 15.66 -8.66 1.70
C ASP A 49 14.33 -7.87 1.72
N ILE A 50 14.25 -6.83 2.55
CA ILE A 50 13.07 -5.99 2.70
C ILE A 50 12.87 -5.05 1.50
N LEU A 51 13.95 -4.65 0.82
CA LEU A 51 13.89 -3.89 -0.42
C LEU A 51 13.30 -4.74 -1.56
N LEU A 52 13.72 -5.99 -1.68
CA LEU A 52 13.21 -6.94 -2.68
C LEU A 52 11.72 -7.23 -2.44
N ASP A 53 11.32 -7.47 -1.19
CA ASP A 53 9.92 -7.67 -0.82
C ASP A 53 9.06 -6.44 -1.16
N LEU A 54 9.53 -5.23 -0.83
CA LEU A 54 8.83 -3.99 -1.20
C LEU A 54 8.69 -3.85 -2.72
N TRP A 55 9.72 -4.19 -3.48
CA TRP A 55 9.71 -4.09 -4.95
C TRP A 55 8.60 -4.96 -5.57
N VAL A 56 8.44 -6.18 -5.06
CA VAL A 56 7.38 -7.11 -5.46
C VAL A 56 6.01 -6.57 -5.05
N LYS A 57 5.85 -6.12 -3.80
CA LYS A 57 4.59 -5.57 -3.27
C LYS A 57 4.13 -4.30 -4.00
N ASN A 58 5.07 -3.47 -4.43
CA ASN A 58 4.80 -2.27 -5.23
C ASN A 58 4.53 -2.55 -6.73
N ARG A 59 4.43 -3.83 -7.14
CA ARG A 59 4.16 -4.26 -8.52
C ARG A 59 5.18 -3.72 -9.53
N LEU A 60 6.41 -3.51 -9.09
CA LEU A 60 7.52 -3.07 -9.96
C LEU A 60 8.19 -4.24 -10.69
N GLY A 61 7.58 -5.43 -10.64
CA GLY A 61 8.10 -6.67 -11.21
C GLY A 61 9.11 -7.36 -10.28
N ARG A 62 9.93 -8.24 -10.85
CA ARG A 62 11.07 -8.83 -10.14
C ARG A 62 12.32 -7.99 -10.41
N LEU A 63 13.05 -7.67 -9.35
CA LEU A 63 14.35 -7.00 -9.44
C LEU A 63 15.43 -8.04 -9.77
N ILE A 64 15.53 -8.43 -11.05
CA ILE A 64 16.38 -9.54 -11.49
C ILE A 64 17.81 -9.07 -11.81
N LYS A 65 17.97 -7.80 -12.22
CA LYS A 65 19.25 -7.28 -12.67
C LYS A 65 20.01 -6.65 -11.51
N MET A 66 21.26 -7.05 -11.31
CA MET A 66 22.13 -6.51 -10.27
C MET A 66 22.28 -4.98 -10.35
N ASP A 67 22.42 -4.41 -11.55
CA ASP A 67 22.52 -2.95 -11.71
C ASP A 67 21.26 -2.21 -11.21
N GLN A 68 20.08 -2.82 -11.34
CA GLN A 68 18.84 -2.24 -10.84
C GLN A 68 18.76 -2.34 -9.32
N LEU A 69 19.24 -3.45 -8.74
CA LEU A 69 19.34 -3.62 -7.30
C LEU A 69 20.32 -2.62 -6.68
N GLU A 70 21.49 -2.41 -7.28
CA GLU A 70 22.46 -1.42 -6.81
C GLU A 70 21.88 0.00 -6.84
N ALA A 71 21.24 0.39 -7.95
CA ALA A 71 20.59 1.69 -8.06
C ALA A 71 19.42 1.87 -7.07
N ALA A 72 18.69 0.79 -6.77
CA ALA A 72 17.63 0.81 -5.76
C ALA A 72 18.21 0.94 -4.34
N ARG A 73 19.31 0.25 -4.06
CA ARG A 73 20.03 0.29 -2.80
C ARG A 73 20.58 1.68 -2.51
N GLU A 74 21.24 2.31 -3.48
CA GLU A 74 21.74 3.69 -3.34
C GLU A 74 20.59 4.65 -3.02
N LYS A 75 19.46 4.53 -3.72
CA LYS A 75 18.26 5.34 -3.44
C LYS A 75 17.71 5.11 -2.04
N LEU A 76 17.61 3.86 -1.59
CA LEU A 76 17.17 3.52 -0.24
C LEU A 76 18.09 4.18 0.80
N TRP A 77 19.40 4.04 0.67
CA TRP A 77 20.32 4.61 1.64
C TRP A 77 20.34 6.12 1.64
N ASN A 78 20.16 6.77 0.50
CA ASN A 78 19.93 8.21 0.45
C ASN A 78 18.70 8.60 1.27
N LEU A 79 17.57 7.90 1.12
CA LEU A 79 16.37 8.10 1.95
C LEU A 79 16.61 7.80 3.44
N VAL A 80 17.45 6.83 3.77
CA VAL A 80 17.83 6.50 5.15
C VAL A 80 18.59 7.64 5.81
N PHE A 81 19.46 8.34 5.08
CA PHE A 81 20.21 9.48 5.59
C PHE A 81 19.54 10.85 5.34
N ASP A 82 18.38 10.88 4.69
CA ASP A 82 17.59 12.09 4.50
C ASP A 82 17.20 12.75 5.83
N ASN A 83 16.86 14.04 5.75
CA ASN A 83 16.54 14.89 6.91
C ASN A 83 17.66 14.94 7.96
N ASN A 84 18.92 14.80 7.52
CA ASN A 84 20.13 14.81 8.36
C ASN A 84 20.18 13.70 9.42
N TRP A 85 19.47 12.59 9.22
CA TRP A 85 19.55 11.46 10.12
C TRP A 85 20.95 10.80 10.05
N ASN A 86 21.46 10.35 11.19
CA ASN A 86 22.71 9.59 11.30
C ASN A 86 22.62 8.62 12.49
N THR A 87 23.62 7.76 12.67
CA THR A 87 23.60 6.70 13.71
C THR A 87 23.65 7.20 15.16
N ASN A 88 23.87 8.50 15.39
CA ASN A 88 23.74 9.10 16.73
C ASN A 88 22.34 9.69 16.97
N CYS A 89 21.48 9.72 15.95
CA CYS A 89 20.10 10.17 16.07
C CYS A 89 19.19 9.01 16.43
N ARG A 90 18.15 9.29 17.22
CA ARG A 90 17.03 8.36 17.40
C ARG A 90 16.35 8.07 16.07
N VAL A 91 15.85 6.85 15.90
CA VAL A 91 15.09 6.48 14.71
C VAL A 91 13.67 7.05 14.85
N PRO A 92 13.23 7.95 13.95
CA PRO A 92 11.88 8.45 13.99
C PRO A 92 10.90 7.36 13.55
N LEU A 93 9.86 7.12 14.35
CA LEU A 93 8.80 6.17 14.00
C LEU A 93 7.98 6.71 12.81
N PRO A 94 7.60 5.86 11.83
CA PRO A 94 6.71 6.26 10.75
C PRO A 94 5.36 6.76 11.28
N GLY A 95 4.83 7.80 10.63
CA GLY A 95 3.48 8.29 10.92
C GLY A 95 2.38 7.33 10.47
N PRO A 96 1.13 7.53 10.91
CA PRO A 96 -0.01 6.75 10.44
C PRO A 96 -0.19 6.90 8.92
N VAL A 97 -0.83 5.92 8.28
CA VAL A 97 -1.18 6.03 6.86
C VAL A 97 -2.16 7.17 6.67
N ASP A 98 -1.93 8.01 5.66
CA ASP A 98 -2.83 9.10 5.31
C ASP A 98 -4.25 8.57 5.04
N ASP A 99 -5.26 9.34 5.44
CA ASP A 99 -6.66 9.04 5.13
C ASP A 99 -6.90 9.03 3.62
N ARG A 100 -7.79 8.14 3.18
CA ARG A 100 -8.17 8.08 1.77
C ARG A 100 -8.96 9.32 1.37
N ALA A 101 -8.41 10.12 0.45
CA ALA A 101 -9.15 11.22 -0.15
C ALA A 101 -10.27 10.69 -1.06
N ALA A 102 -11.51 11.12 -0.84
CA ALA A 102 -12.66 10.71 -1.66
C ALA A 102 -12.46 11.02 -3.16
N ALA A 103 -11.79 12.13 -3.49
CA ALA A 103 -11.48 12.52 -4.87
C ALA A 103 -10.64 11.47 -5.62
N CYS A 104 -9.87 10.67 -4.89
CA CYS A 104 -9.02 9.61 -5.44
C CYS A 104 -9.78 8.35 -5.82
N SER A 105 -11.05 8.23 -5.43
CA SER A 105 -11.84 7.01 -5.62
C SER A 105 -13.18 7.25 -6.31
N ILE A 106 -13.37 8.41 -6.95
CA ILE A 106 -14.63 8.79 -7.60
C ILE A 106 -14.46 9.12 -9.08
N ILE A 107 -15.47 8.75 -9.88
CA ILE A 107 -15.61 9.09 -11.30
C ILE A 107 -17.00 9.67 -11.54
N LYS A 108 -17.11 10.75 -12.32
CA LYS A 108 -18.39 11.35 -12.71
C LYS A 108 -19.11 10.44 -13.69
N VAL A 109 -20.36 10.08 -13.38
CA VAL A 109 -21.19 9.20 -14.22
C VAL A 109 -22.47 9.85 -14.72
N GLY A 110 -22.80 11.06 -14.26
CA GLY A 110 -24.00 11.76 -14.72
C GLY A 110 -24.33 13.00 -13.91
N THR A 111 -25.61 13.40 -13.95
CA THR A 111 -26.18 14.55 -13.24
C THR A 111 -27.53 14.21 -12.62
N LEU A 112 -27.87 14.82 -11.49
CA LEU A 112 -29.14 14.61 -10.80
C LEU A 112 -30.34 15.08 -11.63
N ASP A 113 -31.40 14.26 -11.69
CA ASP A 113 -32.65 14.59 -12.42
C ASP A 113 -33.55 15.54 -11.64
N ARG A 114 -33.44 15.46 -10.32
CA ARG A 114 -34.21 16.20 -9.33
C ARG A 114 -33.33 16.44 -8.12
N ASP A 115 -33.74 17.37 -7.27
CA ASP A 115 -33.08 17.60 -5.99
C ASP A 115 -33.05 16.28 -5.20
N ALA A 116 -31.86 15.91 -4.74
CA ALA A 116 -31.67 14.73 -3.90
C ALA A 116 -32.18 15.01 -2.50
N GLU A 117 -32.85 14.02 -1.90
CA GLU A 117 -33.34 14.11 -0.53
C GLU A 117 -32.18 14.46 0.41
N THR A 118 -32.38 15.51 1.20
CA THR A 118 -31.47 15.88 2.28
C THR A 118 -32.19 15.77 3.60
N PRO A 119 -31.52 15.33 4.67
CA PRO A 119 -32.10 15.37 6.00
C PRO A 119 -32.51 16.81 6.29
N ASN A 120 -33.80 16.99 6.53
CA ASN A 120 -34.47 18.26 6.72
C ASN A 120 -33.85 19.02 7.90
N LYS A 121 -32.86 19.87 7.63
CA LYS A 121 -32.30 20.78 8.63
C LYS A 121 -33.16 22.03 8.70
N ARG A 122 -33.92 22.15 9.79
CA ARG A 122 -34.60 23.41 10.14
C ARG A 122 -33.56 24.45 10.50
N LYS A 123 -33.73 25.64 9.94
CA LYS A 123 -33.02 26.84 10.36
C LYS A 123 -33.52 27.27 11.75
N ALA A 124 -32.76 28.12 12.43
CA ALA A 124 -33.15 28.66 13.74
C ALA A 124 -34.49 29.42 13.72
N ASN A 125 -34.90 29.94 12.56
CA ASN A 125 -36.17 30.63 12.35
C ASN A 125 -37.36 29.69 12.03
N GLY A 126 -37.16 28.37 12.08
CA GLY A 126 -38.21 27.37 11.81
C GLY A 126 -38.35 26.98 10.34
N ASP A 127 -37.76 27.73 9.41
CA ASP A 127 -37.82 27.43 7.98
C ASP A 127 -36.93 26.24 7.60
N MET A 128 -37.30 25.59 6.51
CA MET A 128 -36.49 24.55 5.91
C MET A 128 -35.25 25.13 5.24
N SER A 129 -34.08 24.55 5.50
CA SER A 129 -32.88 24.89 4.74
C SER A 129 -33.04 24.41 3.30
N PRO A 130 -32.70 25.24 2.29
CA PRO A 130 -32.69 24.77 0.91
C PRO A 130 -31.68 23.63 0.76
N PRO A 131 -31.91 22.71 -0.21
CA PRO A 131 -30.93 21.67 -0.51
C PRO A 131 -29.60 22.33 -0.88
N PRO A 132 -28.46 21.76 -0.44
CA PRO A 132 -27.16 22.32 -0.76
C PRO A 132 -26.86 22.16 -2.26
N PRO A 133 -26.04 23.02 -2.89
CA PRO A 133 -25.86 23.04 -4.34
C PRO A 133 -25.46 21.70 -4.98
N HIS A 134 -24.66 20.88 -4.28
CA HIS A 134 -24.24 19.56 -4.73
C HIS A 134 -25.33 18.48 -4.67
N ARG A 135 -26.53 18.83 -4.20
CA ARG A 135 -27.72 18.00 -4.10
C ARG A 135 -28.88 18.53 -4.95
N CYS A 136 -28.70 19.64 -5.65
CA CYS A 136 -29.72 20.20 -6.52
C CYS A 136 -29.75 19.48 -7.87
N ARG A 137 -30.89 19.54 -8.57
CA ARG A 137 -31.02 19.11 -9.97
C ARG A 137 -29.88 19.66 -10.82
N GLY A 138 -29.31 18.82 -11.67
CA GLY A 138 -28.17 19.14 -12.53
C GLY A 138 -26.81 19.01 -11.84
N ALA A 139 -26.74 18.76 -10.53
CA ALA A 139 -25.47 18.52 -9.85
C ALA A 139 -24.84 17.19 -10.27
N ASP A 140 -23.51 17.14 -10.23
CA ASP A 140 -22.72 15.99 -10.65
C ASP A 140 -22.92 14.77 -9.77
N VAL A 141 -23.05 13.62 -10.42
CA VAL A 141 -23.18 12.30 -9.84
C VAL A 141 -21.91 11.51 -10.07
N PHE A 142 -21.42 10.89 -9.01
CA PHE A 142 -20.22 10.10 -9.04
C PHE A 142 -20.51 8.64 -8.69
N ILE A 143 -19.66 7.74 -9.16
CA ILE A 143 -19.54 6.39 -8.65
C ILE A 143 -18.27 6.32 -7.80
N LYS A 144 -18.29 5.56 -6.70
CA LYS A 144 -17.12 5.35 -5.85
C LYS A 144 -16.80 3.88 -5.65
N VAL A 145 -15.53 3.52 -5.53
CA VAL A 145 -15.13 2.18 -5.10
C VAL A 145 -15.40 2.02 -3.60
N ASN A 146 -16.05 0.92 -3.23
CA ASN A 146 -16.22 0.51 -1.84
C ASN A 146 -15.86 -0.98 -1.71
N ILE A 147 -14.80 -1.26 -0.96
CA ILE A 147 -14.34 -2.62 -0.70
C ILE A 147 -15.21 -3.23 0.40
N ASN A 148 -15.81 -4.37 0.11
CA ASN A 148 -16.50 -5.17 1.10
C ASN A 148 -15.59 -6.32 1.55
N TRP A 149 -14.83 -6.09 2.63
CA TRP A 149 -13.90 -7.07 3.19
C TRP A 149 -14.56 -8.38 3.65
N THR A 150 -15.87 -8.38 3.94
CA THR A 150 -16.56 -9.60 4.42
C THR A 150 -16.81 -10.60 3.31
N VAL A 151 -16.92 -10.14 2.07
CA VAL A 151 -17.23 -11.00 0.91
C VAL A 151 -16.17 -10.84 -0.19
N GLU A 152 -15.07 -10.16 0.11
CA GLU A 152 -13.93 -9.93 -0.80
C GLU A 152 -14.35 -9.32 -2.15
N ASP A 153 -15.35 -8.42 -2.14
CA ASP A 153 -15.95 -7.86 -3.36
C ASP A 153 -15.79 -6.33 -3.45
N LEU A 154 -15.81 -5.82 -4.68
CA LEU A 154 -15.86 -4.40 -5.00
C LEU A 154 -17.28 -3.97 -5.32
N THR A 155 -17.82 -3.10 -4.46
CA THR A 155 -19.11 -2.44 -4.69
C THR A 155 -18.91 -1.03 -5.23
N PHE A 156 -19.88 -0.55 -6.01
CA PHE A 156 -19.79 0.72 -6.70
C PHE A 156 -21.00 1.64 -6.40
N PRO A 157 -21.17 2.09 -5.15
CA PRO A 157 -22.27 2.97 -4.80
C PRO A 157 -22.17 4.32 -5.53
N LEU A 158 -23.33 4.88 -5.87
CA LEU A 158 -23.45 6.23 -6.39
C LEU A 158 -23.38 7.24 -5.26
N CYS A 159 -22.70 8.35 -5.49
CA CYS A 159 -22.52 9.40 -4.49
C CYS A 159 -22.46 10.81 -5.09
N ASP A 160 -22.71 11.80 -4.24
CA ASP A 160 -22.55 13.21 -4.57
C ASP A 160 -21.08 13.65 -4.49
N ALA A 161 -20.83 14.93 -4.77
CA ALA A 161 -19.48 15.53 -4.65
C ALA A 161 -18.87 15.43 -3.24
N ARG A 162 -19.65 15.07 -2.21
CA ARG A 162 -19.20 14.86 -0.83
C ARG A 162 -19.17 13.38 -0.43
N GLY A 163 -19.33 12.46 -1.38
CA GLY A 163 -19.23 11.01 -1.15
C GLY A 163 -20.47 10.39 -0.48
N ARG A 164 -21.59 11.10 -0.38
CA ARG A 164 -22.83 10.60 0.22
C ARG A 164 -23.77 10.02 -0.84
N ASN A 165 -24.46 8.94 -0.50
CA ASN A 165 -25.29 8.19 -1.45
C ASN A 165 -26.60 8.93 -1.84
N PHE A 166 -27.17 8.58 -2.99
CA PHE A 166 -28.52 8.94 -3.48
C PHE A 166 -28.97 7.98 -4.59
N ILE A 167 -30.19 8.20 -5.14
CA ILE A 167 -30.91 7.17 -5.93
C ILE A 167 -31.22 7.57 -7.40
N ALA A 168 -31.58 8.82 -7.71
CA ALA A 168 -32.09 9.19 -9.05
C ALA A 168 -31.16 10.14 -9.83
N PHE A 169 -30.78 9.77 -11.05
CA PHE A 169 -29.91 10.58 -11.92
C PHE A 169 -29.97 10.18 -13.40
N THR A 170 -29.60 11.12 -14.27
CA THR A 170 -29.35 10.88 -15.70
C THR A 170 -27.88 10.58 -15.91
N LYS A 171 -27.60 9.43 -16.52
CA LYS A 171 -26.25 9.01 -16.90
C LYS A 171 -25.68 9.86 -18.03
N SER A 172 -24.38 10.16 -17.97
CA SER A 172 -23.66 10.83 -19.05
C SER A 172 -23.79 10.05 -20.38
N PRO A 173 -24.01 10.74 -21.51
CA PRO A 173 -24.10 10.10 -22.81
C PRO A 173 -22.79 9.40 -23.17
N GLY A 174 -22.87 8.22 -23.79
CA GLY A 174 -21.71 7.44 -24.22
C GLY A 174 -20.95 6.67 -23.13
N LEU A 175 -21.23 6.93 -21.84
CA LEU A 175 -20.56 6.22 -20.74
C LEU A 175 -21.26 4.90 -20.44
N THR A 176 -20.58 3.76 -20.60
CA THR A 176 -21.10 2.47 -20.15
C THR A 176 -20.78 2.22 -18.68
N TRP A 177 -21.56 1.37 -18.01
CA TRP A 177 -21.27 1.00 -16.61
C TRP A 177 -19.97 0.23 -16.47
N GLY A 178 -19.63 -0.62 -17.45
CA GLY A 178 -18.36 -1.35 -17.47
C GLY A 178 -17.17 -0.38 -17.49
N GLN A 179 -17.20 0.61 -18.39
CA GLN A 179 -16.19 1.67 -18.44
C GLN A 179 -16.13 2.46 -17.12
N ALA A 180 -17.27 2.93 -16.61
CA ALA A 180 -17.30 3.73 -15.38
C ALA A 180 -16.72 2.96 -14.18
N LYS A 181 -17.05 1.67 -14.03
CA LYS A 181 -16.49 0.81 -12.98
C LYS A 181 -15.00 0.57 -13.19
N GLY A 182 -14.57 0.24 -14.41
CA GLY A 182 -13.16 0.03 -14.74
C GLY A 182 -12.31 1.27 -14.46
N ASP A 183 -12.76 2.44 -14.90
CA ASP A 183 -12.09 3.72 -14.64
C ASP A 183 -12.04 4.04 -13.14
N CYS A 184 -13.13 3.76 -12.42
CA CYS A 184 -13.21 3.98 -10.98
C CYS A 184 -12.24 3.07 -10.22
N THR A 185 -12.17 1.78 -10.57
CA THR A 185 -11.23 0.81 -10.01
C THR A 185 -9.79 1.20 -10.33
N ASN A 186 -9.48 1.51 -11.58
CA ASN A 186 -8.13 1.92 -11.99
C ASN A 186 -7.66 3.18 -11.28
N LYS A 187 -8.55 4.17 -11.13
CA LYS A 187 -8.24 5.40 -10.41
C LYS A 187 -8.00 5.14 -8.93
N TRP A 188 -8.84 4.31 -8.31
CA TRP A 188 -8.70 3.89 -6.92
C TRP A 188 -7.40 3.15 -6.68
N ASP A 189 -7.10 2.14 -7.50
CA ASP A 189 -5.90 1.30 -7.36
C ASP A 189 -4.62 2.12 -7.48
N ARG A 190 -4.53 3.00 -8.49
CA ARG A 190 -3.38 3.92 -8.63
C ARG A 190 -3.21 4.87 -7.44
N ALA A 191 -4.32 5.35 -6.87
CA ALA A 191 -4.26 6.22 -5.72
C ALA A 191 -3.82 5.45 -4.47
N GLU A 192 -4.29 4.22 -4.31
CA GLU A 192 -3.93 3.37 -3.18
C GLU A 192 -2.48 2.91 -3.25
N LEU A 193 -1.99 2.54 -4.44
CA LEU A 193 -0.57 2.30 -4.68
C LEU A 193 0.27 3.49 -4.21
N ARG A 194 -0.05 4.72 -4.60
CA ARG A 194 0.72 5.91 -4.19
C ARG A 194 0.63 6.20 -2.70
N ARG A 195 -0.53 5.97 -2.09
CA ARG A 195 -0.76 6.22 -0.67
C ARG A 195 0.04 5.23 0.19
N LEU A 196 -0.03 3.95 -0.17
CA LEU A 196 0.67 2.88 0.53
C LEU A 196 2.17 2.88 0.24
N ASP A 197 2.60 3.19 -0.99
CA ASP A 197 4.02 3.26 -1.36
C ASP A 197 4.81 4.21 -0.47
N ARG A 198 4.30 5.41 -0.21
CA ARG A 198 4.93 6.37 0.71
C ARG A 198 5.04 5.84 2.14
N HIS A 199 3.98 5.18 2.61
CA HIS A 199 3.93 4.62 3.94
C HIS A 199 4.90 3.44 4.08
N ASN A 200 4.89 2.51 3.12
CA ASN A 200 5.78 1.37 3.06
C ASN A 200 7.24 1.79 2.94
N THR A 201 7.54 2.82 2.13
CA THR A 201 8.88 3.42 2.04
C THR A 201 9.32 3.98 3.39
N SER A 202 8.43 4.64 4.14
CA SER A 202 8.75 5.16 5.47
C SER A 202 9.06 4.04 6.47
N TRP A 203 8.32 2.93 6.41
CA TRP A 203 8.60 1.73 7.20
C TRP A 203 9.90 1.05 6.80
N LEU A 204 10.18 0.94 5.51
CA LEU A 204 11.43 0.40 4.99
C LEU A 204 12.61 1.19 5.57
N VAL A 205 12.59 2.53 5.47
CA VAL A 205 13.62 3.40 6.06
C VAL A 205 13.74 3.21 7.57
N TYR A 206 12.62 3.12 8.29
CA TYR A 206 12.63 2.86 9.73
C TYR A 206 13.34 1.55 10.08
N TRP A 207 12.97 0.45 9.42
CA TRP A 207 13.56 -0.86 9.68
C TRP A 207 15.03 -0.92 9.27
N THR A 208 15.41 -0.32 8.15
CA THR A 208 16.82 -0.23 7.74
C THR A 208 17.65 0.54 8.78
N ARG A 209 17.15 1.65 9.31
CA ARG A 209 17.81 2.41 10.39
C ARG A 209 17.96 1.57 11.66
N GLN A 210 16.90 0.87 12.07
CA GLN A 210 16.92 0.01 13.26
C GLN A 210 17.93 -1.13 13.12
N ARG A 211 17.92 -1.84 11.99
CA ARG A 211 18.88 -2.91 11.71
C ARG A 211 20.32 -2.38 11.68
N LEU A 212 20.57 -1.23 11.04
CA LEU A 212 21.91 -0.62 11.06
C LEU A 212 22.38 -0.32 12.49
N LEU A 213 21.53 0.31 13.32
CA LEU A 213 21.87 0.60 14.71
C LEU A 213 22.11 -0.67 15.53
N SER A 214 21.25 -1.68 15.37
CA SER A 214 21.39 -2.98 16.02
C SER A 214 22.73 -3.64 15.67
N GLY A 215 23.06 -3.71 14.38
CA GLY A 215 24.29 -4.30 13.88
C GLY A 215 25.53 -3.55 14.34
N LEU A 216 25.48 -2.22 14.44
CA LEU A 216 26.59 -1.41 14.96
C LEU A 216 26.81 -1.62 16.47
N LYS A 217 25.74 -1.64 17.26
CA LYS A 217 25.82 -1.86 18.73
C LYS A 217 26.29 -3.26 19.07
N SER A 218 25.91 -4.24 18.26
CA SER A 218 26.29 -5.64 18.43
C SER A 218 27.66 -5.96 17.83
N GLY A 219 28.31 -5.01 17.15
CA GLY A 219 29.59 -5.22 16.46
C GLY A 219 29.52 -6.14 15.24
N LEU A 220 28.31 -6.47 14.77
CA LEU A 220 28.06 -7.35 13.62
C LEU A 220 28.26 -6.63 12.29
N ARG A 221 27.96 -5.32 12.22
CA ARG A 221 28.22 -4.46 11.04
C ARG A 221 27.76 -5.06 9.72
N GLY A 222 26.49 -5.47 9.63
CA GLY A 222 25.92 -6.12 8.44
C GLY A 222 26.21 -7.61 8.30
N ARG A 223 27.00 -8.21 9.21
CA ARG A 223 27.21 -9.66 9.30
C ARG A 223 26.17 -10.34 10.19
N GLU A 224 25.00 -9.73 10.34
CA GLU A 224 23.88 -10.39 10.97
C GLU A 224 23.60 -11.63 10.12
N ILE A 225 23.90 -12.81 10.69
CA ILE A 225 23.53 -14.08 10.08
C ILE A 225 22.00 -14.05 10.09
N TYR A 226 21.39 -13.87 8.92
CA TYR A 226 19.98 -14.21 8.74
C TYR A 226 19.89 -15.72 8.92
N ILE A 227 19.63 -16.14 10.16
CA ILE A 227 19.29 -17.51 10.50
C ILE A 227 17.95 -17.80 9.80
N ASP A 228 18.03 -18.44 8.63
CA ASP A 228 17.42 -19.75 8.39
C ASP A 228 15.88 -19.93 8.37
N ASP A 229 15.07 -18.91 8.05
CA ASP A 229 13.59 -19.11 7.97
C ASP A 229 12.91 -18.73 6.63
N TYR A 230 13.62 -18.22 5.61
CA TYR A 230 13.02 -17.94 4.28
C TYR A 230 13.61 -18.74 3.11
N ILE A 231 14.51 -19.67 3.40
CA ILE A 231 14.90 -20.76 2.48
C ILE A 231 14.69 -22.09 3.22
N GLN A 232 13.49 -22.31 3.74
CA GLN A 232 13.01 -23.68 3.87
C GLN A 232 12.44 -24.06 2.50
N ASP A 233 13.25 -24.83 1.79
CA ASP A 233 12.86 -25.85 0.81
C ASP A 233 11.35 -25.93 0.54
N ASP A 234 10.89 -25.29 -0.54
CA ASP A 234 9.82 -25.83 -1.38
C ASP A 234 10.35 -27.04 -2.19
N ASP A 235 11.10 -27.94 -1.53
CA ASP A 235 11.15 -29.34 -1.94
C ASP A 235 9.84 -29.96 -1.48
N ASP A 236 8.78 -29.68 -2.25
CA ASP A 236 7.71 -30.65 -2.44
C ASP A 236 8.23 -31.68 -3.46
N PRO A 237 8.71 -32.86 -3.03
CA PRO A 237 9.20 -33.87 -3.96
C PRO A 237 8.10 -34.48 -4.85
N ASP A 238 6.83 -34.07 -4.71
CA ASP A 238 5.70 -34.70 -5.43
C ASP A 238 4.99 -33.80 -6.45
N ALA A 239 5.36 -32.53 -6.61
CA ALA A 239 4.69 -31.62 -7.55
C ALA A 239 5.20 -31.71 -9.01
N ASN A 240 6.33 -32.38 -9.28
CA ASN A 240 6.95 -32.47 -10.61
C ASN A 240 6.88 -33.86 -11.27
N ALA A 241 6.13 -34.81 -10.70
CA ALA A 241 5.83 -36.06 -11.37
C ALA A 241 4.77 -35.83 -12.48
N HIS A 242 5.25 -35.56 -13.70
CA HIS A 242 4.55 -35.66 -15.01
C HIS A 242 4.52 -34.40 -15.89
N LEU A 243 5.67 -33.75 -16.11
CA LEU A 243 5.83 -32.97 -17.34
C LEU A 243 7.01 -33.52 -18.16
N PRO A 244 6.78 -33.98 -19.40
CA PRO A 244 7.84 -34.51 -20.26
C PRO A 244 8.86 -33.41 -20.60
N PRO A 245 10.15 -33.76 -20.73
CA PRO A 245 11.21 -32.79 -21.00
C PRO A 245 11.04 -32.22 -22.42
N GLY A 246 10.80 -30.91 -22.54
CA GLY A 246 10.85 -30.20 -23.83
C GLY A 246 9.86 -29.06 -24.09
N GLN A 247 8.95 -28.74 -23.17
CA GLN A 247 8.05 -27.58 -23.35
C GLN A 247 8.16 -26.61 -22.18
N LEU A 248 8.86 -25.50 -22.40
CA LEU A 248 8.64 -24.30 -21.60
C LEU A 248 7.19 -23.83 -21.85
N PRO A 249 6.41 -23.49 -20.81
CA PRO A 249 5.08 -22.94 -21.00
C PRO A 249 5.22 -21.60 -21.72
N GLN A 250 4.84 -21.57 -22.99
CA GLN A 250 4.64 -20.32 -23.69
C GLN A 250 3.47 -19.62 -23.03
N VAL A 251 3.74 -18.49 -22.40
CA VAL A 251 2.70 -17.53 -22.02
C VAL A 251 2.05 -17.07 -23.34
N PRO A 252 0.74 -17.27 -23.54
CA PRO A 252 0.09 -16.80 -24.75
C PRO A 252 0.15 -15.27 -24.76
N GLU A 253 0.94 -14.70 -25.66
CA GLU A 253 0.76 -13.31 -26.05
C GLU A 253 -0.62 -13.21 -26.74
N ASP A 254 -1.42 -12.25 -26.28
CA ASP A 254 -2.74 -11.87 -26.79
C ASP A 254 -3.93 -12.84 -26.54
N VAL A 255 -4.26 -13.08 -25.26
CA VAL A 255 -5.63 -13.47 -24.89
C VAL A 255 -6.47 -12.20 -24.67
N PRO A 256 -7.54 -11.95 -25.45
CA PRO A 256 -8.47 -10.86 -25.15
C PRO A 256 -9.09 -11.10 -23.78
N VAL A 257 -8.87 -10.15 -22.87
CA VAL A 257 -9.41 -10.17 -21.51
C VAL A 257 -10.93 -10.15 -21.57
N ASP A 258 -11.55 -11.28 -21.23
CA ASP A 258 -12.99 -11.36 -20.98
C ASP A 258 -13.32 -10.59 -19.69
N LEU A 259 -13.80 -9.36 -19.86
CA LEU A 259 -14.20 -8.47 -18.77
C LEU A 259 -15.36 -9.03 -17.93
N GLY A 260 -15.99 -10.14 -18.34
CA GLY A 260 -17.07 -10.81 -17.62
C GLY A 260 -16.63 -11.76 -16.49
N LYS A 261 -15.32 -12.09 -16.39
CA LYS A 261 -14.77 -13.05 -15.40
C LYS A 261 -13.49 -12.54 -14.71
N LEU A 262 -13.55 -11.34 -14.15
CA LEU A 262 -12.52 -10.86 -13.22
C LEU A 262 -12.66 -11.57 -11.87
N GLU A 263 -12.16 -12.81 -11.78
CA GLU A 263 -12.18 -13.60 -10.53
C GLU A 263 -11.11 -13.14 -9.53
N TYR A 264 -10.04 -12.46 -9.98
CA TYR A 264 -8.99 -11.95 -9.08
C TYR A 264 -8.45 -10.60 -9.54
N ILE A 265 -8.90 -9.52 -8.88
CA ILE A 265 -8.12 -8.28 -8.84
C ILE A 265 -7.19 -8.45 -7.63
N ARG A 266 -5.89 -8.65 -7.85
CA ARG A 266 -4.89 -8.49 -6.78
C ARG A 266 -4.97 -7.03 -6.32
N LEU A 267 -5.71 -6.76 -5.25
CA LEU A 267 -5.84 -5.42 -4.68
C LEU A 267 -4.57 -5.09 -3.89
N CYS A 268 -4.26 -3.81 -3.72
CA CYS A 268 -3.09 -3.34 -2.95
C CYS A 268 -3.13 -3.67 -1.45
N ALA A 269 -4.12 -4.44 -1.00
CA ALA A 269 -4.45 -4.62 0.41
C ALA A 269 -4.23 -6.06 0.89
N ASP A 270 -3.54 -6.89 0.12
CA ASP A 270 -2.90 -8.09 0.66
C ASP A 270 -1.64 -7.64 1.44
N VAL A 271 -1.88 -7.10 2.64
CA VAL A 271 -0.88 -6.88 3.70
C VAL A 271 -1.23 -7.80 4.85
#